data_AF-A0A535EVV5-F1
#
_entry.id   AF-A0A535EVV5-F1
#
_cell.length_a   1.000
_cell.length_b   1.000
_cell.length_c   1.000
_cell.angle_alpha   90.00
_cell.angle_beta   90.00
_cell.angle_gamma   90.00
#
_symmetry.space_group_name_H-M   'P 1'
#
loop_
_entity.id
_entity.type
_entity.pdbx_description
1 polymer ?
#
loop_
_entity_poly.entity_id
_entity_poly.type
_entity_poly.pdbx_seq_one_letter_code
_entity_poly.pdbx_strand_id
1 'polypeptide(L)'
;MAQDCHVKAEPKHESRPDMVAALRGGNTDQGMDGEGDPKTASMQQALFWSQIYREVLAMEEKVLERIQQLMARQSPEARREVELTNVPVVAAQAARFRSRLGFWVARVHELE
;
A
#
# COMPACT_ATOMS: atom_id res chain seq x y z
N MET A 1 -9.03 53.32 18.83
CA MET A 1 -9.05 52.61 17.53
C MET A 1 -7.93 51.60 17.57
N ALA A 2 -8.24 50.34 17.84
CA ALA A 2 -7.28 49.25 17.82
C ALA A 2 -7.73 48.29 16.71
N GLN A 3 -6.83 48.02 15.77
CA GLN A 3 -7.02 47.17 14.61
C GLN A 3 -7.35 45.74 15.07
N ASP A 4 -8.48 45.20 14.60
CA ASP A 4 -8.77 43.77 14.67
C ASP A 4 -7.72 43.01 13.85
N CYS A 5 -6.85 42.28 14.54
CA CYS A 5 -6.02 41.24 13.94
C CYS A 5 -6.94 40.12 13.45
N HIS A 6 -7.28 40.17 12.17
CA HIS A 6 -7.88 39.06 11.45
C HIS A 6 -6.89 37.89 11.45
N VAL A 7 -7.05 36.95 12.39
CA VAL A 7 -6.40 35.64 12.31
C VAL A 7 -7.03 34.95 11.08
N LYS A 8 -6.33 34.99 9.95
CA LYS A 8 -6.67 34.15 8.81
C LYS A 8 -6.51 32.70 9.27
N ALA A 9 -7.62 32.02 9.48
CA ALA A 9 -7.62 30.57 9.60
C ALA A 9 -6.95 30.01 8.34
N GLU A 10 -5.84 29.29 8.50
CA GLU A 10 -5.24 28.56 7.40
C GLU A 10 -6.28 27.59 6.84
N PRO A 11 -6.45 27.51 5.50
CA PRO A 11 -7.38 26.57 4.93
C PRO A 11 -6.88 25.17 5.31
N LYS A 12 -7.71 24.40 6.03
CA LYS A 12 -7.48 22.96 6.23
C LYS A 12 -7.38 22.37 4.83
N HIS A 13 -6.16 22.08 4.39
CA HIS A 13 -5.92 21.40 3.13
C HIS A 13 -6.60 20.03 3.27
N GLU A 14 -7.80 19.89 2.72
CA GLU A 14 -8.44 18.58 2.57
C GLU A 14 -7.39 17.69 1.91
N SER A 15 -6.94 16.68 2.67
CA SER A 15 -5.80 15.88 2.26
C SER A 15 -6.20 15.14 0.99
N ARG A 16 -5.43 15.37 -0.09
CA ARG A 16 -5.64 14.73 -1.39
C ARG A 16 -5.83 13.22 -1.22
N PRO A 17 -7.01 12.66 -1.52
CA PRO A 17 -7.29 11.25 -1.24
C PRO A 17 -6.32 10.29 -1.93
N ASP A 18 -5.85 10.65 -3.13
CA ASP A 18 -4.86 9.90 -3.90
C ASP A 18 -3.49 9.86 -3.22
N MET A 19 -3.05 10.98 -2.62
CA MET A 19 -1.81 11.05 -1.85
C MET A 19 -1.91 10.18 -0.59
N VAL A 20 -3.04 10.25 0.12
CA VAL A 20 -3.31 9.43 1.30
C VAL A 20 -3.31 7.94 0.94
N ALA A 21 -3.92 7.58 -0.19
CA ALA A 21 -3.95 6.20 -0.69
C ALA A 21 -2.57 5.69 -1.08
N ALA A 22 -1.76 6.50 -1.77
CA ALA A 22 -0.39 6.13 -2.15
C ALA A 22 0.50 5.93 -0.92
N LEU A 23 0.41 6.82 0.08
CA LEU A 23 1.12 6.70 1.36
C LEU A 23 0.71 5.43 2.10
N ARG A 24 -0.60 5.19 2.27
CA ARG A 24 -1.13 3.97 2.89
C ARG A 24 -0.68 2.72 2.13
N GLY A 25 -0.70 2.77 0.81
CA GLY A 25 -0.33 1.69 -0.09
C GLY A 25 1.11 1.24 0.10
N GLY A 26 2.06 2.16 0.21
CA GLY A 26 3.48 1.86 0.35
C GLY A 26 4.00 1.71 1.79
N ASN A 27 3.20 2.01 2.81
CA ASN A 27 3.65 1.94 4.20
C ASN A 27 3.77 0.49 4.71
N THR A 28 5.01 -0.02 4.79
CA THR A 28 5.32 -1.39 5.23
C THR A 28 4.92 -1.69 6.66
N ASP A 29 4.85 -0.67 7.51
CA ASP A 29 4.52 -0.81 8.93
C ASP A 29 3.01 -0.80 9.19
N GLN A 30 2.22 -0.42 8.19
CA GLN A 30 0.77 -0.32 8.31
C GLN A 30 0.08 -1.60 7.85
N GLY A 31 -0.72 -2.16 8.75
CA GLY A 31 -1.62 -3.27 8.47
C GLY A 31 -2.85 -2.94 7.62
N MET A 32 -3.64 -3.95 7.25
CA MET A 32 -4.99 -3.72 6.74
C MET A 32 -5.94 -3.29 7.88
N ASP A 33 -7.05 -2.62 7.54
CA ASP A 33 -8.02 -2.21 8.55
C ASP A 33 -8.64 -3.45 9.21
N GLY A 34 -8.68 -3.46 10.54
CA GLY A 34 -9.18 -4.60 11.32
C GLY A 34 -8.21 -5.78 11.42
N GLU A 35 -7.00 -5.65 10.90
CA GLU A 35 -5.96 -6.66 11.04
C GLU A 35 -5.62 -6.92 12.52
N GLY A 36 -5.55 -8.20 12.89
CA GLY A 36 -5.17 -8.61 14.25
C GLY A 36 -3.67 -8.51 14.48
N ASP A 37 -3.24 -8.56 15.75
CA ASP A 37 -1.81 -8.63 16.09
C ASP A 37 -1.28 -10.06 15.80
N PRO A 38 -0.30 -10.23 14.88
CA PRO A 38 0.28 -11.53 14.59
C PRO A 38 0.85 -12.22 15.84
N LYS A 39 1.36 -11.48 16.83
CA LYS A 39 2.01 -12.05 18.01
C LYS A 39 1.04 -12.79 18.94
N THR A 40 -0.22 -12.38 18.96
CA THR A 40 -1.25 -12.95 19.84
C THR A 40 -2.33 -13.69 19.06
N ALA A 41 -2.21 -13.77 17.74
CA ALA A 41 -3.22 -14.38 16.88
C ALA A 41 -3.35 -15.89 17.11
N SER A 42 -4.56 -16.40 16.94
CA SER A 42 -4.86 -17.83 16.85
C SER A 42 -4.47 -18.39 15.48
N MET A 43 -4.40 -19.73 15.37
CA MET A 43 -4.13 -20.41 14.10
C MET A 43 -5.16 -20.01 13.02
N GLN A 44 -6.43 -19.94 13.39
CA GLN A 44 -7.50 -19.53 12.48
C GLN A 44 -7.29 -18.10 11.96
N GLN A 45 -6.90 -17.17 12.82
CA GLN A 45 -6.61 -15.78 12.41
C GLN A 45 -5.36 -15.72 11.51
N ALA A 46 -4.32 -16.50 11.83
CA ALA A 46 -3.10 -16.53 11.03
C ALA A 46 -3.35 -17.06 9.61
N LEU A 47 -4.11 -18.15 9.49
CA LEU A 47 -4.54 -18.69 8.20
C LEU A 47 -5.42 -17.68 7.45
N PHE A 48 -6.39 -17.06 8.12
CA PHE A 48 -7.27 -16.06 7.52
C PHE A 48 -6.49 -14.89 6.92
N TRP A 49 -5.65 -14.23 7.71
CA TRP A 49 -4.90 -13.06 7.23
C TRP A 49 -3.85 -13.43 6.20
N SER A 50 -3.16 -14.58 6.33
CA SER A 50 -2.23 -15.05 5.31
C SER A 50 -2.91 -15.26 3.95
N GLN A 51 -4.17 -15.72 3.94
CA GLN A 51 -4.95 -15.88 2.72
C GLN A 51 -5.34 -14.54 2.10
N ILE A 52 -5.86 -13.60 2.89
CA ILE A 52 -6.23 -12.26 2.41
C ILE A 52 -5.01 -11.52 1.82
N TYR A 53 -3.86 -11.57 2.50
CA TYR A 53 -2.63 -10.96 1.97
C TYR A 53 -2.13 -11.63 0.68
N ARG A 54 -2.30 -12.96 0.53
CA ARG A 54 -1.99 -13.66 -0.72
C ARG A 54 -2.87 -13.19 -1.87
N GLU A 55 -4.17 -13.03 -1.64
CA GLU A 55 -5.10 -12.58 -2.67
C GLU A 55 -4.75 -11.19 -3.19
N VAL A 56 -4.50 -10.25 -2.28
CA VAL A 56 -4.16 -8.87 -2.66
C VAL A 56 -2.78 -8.80 -3.31
N LEU A 57 -1.78 -9.51 -2.77
CA LEU A 57 -0.44 -9.56 -3.37
C LEU A 57 -0.48 -10.11 -4.81
N ALA A 58 -1.23 -11.18 -5.05
CA ALA A 58 -1.37 -11.77 -6.38
C ALA A 58 -2.04 -10.82 -7.38
N MET A 59 -2.94 -9.95 -6.92
CA MET A 59 -3.53 -8.90 -7.74
C MET A 59 -2.48 -7.85 -8.12
N GLU A 60 -1.73 -7.33 -7.14
CA GLU A 60 -0.72 -6.29 -7.38
C GLU A 60 0.41 -6.78 -8.30
N GLU A 61 0.84 -8.03 -8.14
CA GLU A 61 1.85 -8.65 -9.00
C GLU A 61 1.36 -8.74 -10.47
N LYS A 62 0.08 -9.08 -10.69
CA LYS A 62 -0.52 -9.08 -12.04
C LYS A 62 -0.63 -7.68 -12.63
N VAL A 63 -0.94 -6.67 -11.81
CA VAL A 63 -0.95 -5.27 -12.25
C VAL A 63 0.44 -4.85 -12.70
N LEU A 64 1.46 -5.16 -11.91
CA LEU A 64 2.85 -4.83 -12.23
C LEU A 64 3.33 -5.53 -13.51
N GLU A 65 3.04 -6.82 -13.66
CA GLU A 65 3.33 -7.57 -14.88
C GLU A 65 2.66 -6.93 -16.09
N ARG A 66 1.39 -6.54 -15.95
CA ARG A 66 0.64 -5.91 -17.05
C ARG A 66 1.23 -4.55 -17.44
N ILE A 67 1.65 -3.74 -16.47
CA ILE A 67 2.33 -2.46 -16.72
C ILE A 67 3.59 -2.70 -17.56
N GLN A 68 4.44 -3.65 -17.17
CA GLN A 68 5.67 -3.98 -17.89
C GLN A 68 5.41 -4.42 -19.34
N GLN A 69 4.40 -5.27 -19.56
CA GLN A 69 3.99 -5.71 -20.90
C GLN A 69 3.53 -4.54 -21.79
N LEU A 70 2.80 -3.58 -21.23
CA LEU A 70 2.31 -2.41 -21.96
C LEU A 70 3.46 -1.44 -22.29
N MET A 71 4.36 -1.21 -21.34
CA MET A 71 5.54 -0.35 -21.51
C MET A 71 6.48 -0.79 -22.63
N ALA A 72 6.54 -2.09 -22.91
CA ALA A 72 7.36 -2.64 -23.99
C ALA A 72 6.97 -2.09 -25.38
N ARG A 73 5.72 -1.65 -25.56
CA ARG A 73 5.18 -1.14 -26.84
C ARG A 73 5.07 0.38 -26.90
N GLN A 74 5.43 1.08 -25.83
CA GLN A 74 5.35 2.54 -25.73
C GLN A 74 6.60 3.23 -26.29
N SER A 75 6.46 4.53 -26.64
CA SER A 75 7.61 5.38 -26.93
C SER A 75 8.48 5.56 -25.68
N PRO A 76 9.77 5.94 -25.83
CA PRO A 76 10.66 6.15 -24.70
C PRO A 76 10.12 7.16 -23.67
N GLU A 77 9.50 8.24 -24.12
CA GLU A 77 8.96 9.31 -23.26
C GLU A 77 7.76 8.80 -22.44
N ALA A 78 6.84 8.08 -23.09
CA ALA A 78 5.69 7.49 -22.41
C ALA A 78 6.12 6.42 -21.41
N ARG A 79 7.09 5.57 -21.77
CA ARG A 79 7.66 4.58 -20.86
C ARG A 79 8.25 5.24 -19.62
N ARG A 80 9.04 6.30 -19.81
CA ARG A 80 9.68 7.03 -18.72
C ARG A 80 8.66 7.63 -17.76
N GLU A 81 7.55 8.16 -18.25
CA GLU A 81 6.49 8.70 -17.38
C GLU A 81 5.86 7.60 -16.50
N VAL A 82 5.60 6.42 -17.07
CA VAL A 82 5.04 5.26 -16.34
C VAL A 82 6.05 4.73 -15.29
N GLU A 83 7.34 4.70 -15.61
CA GLU A 83 8.42 4.33 -14.67
C GLU A 83 8.50 5.27 -13.47
N LEU A 84 8.17 6.55 -13.64
CA LEU A 84 8.24 7.56 -12.58
C LEU A 84 6.98 7.61 -11.71
N THR A 85 5.82 7.25 -12.25
CA THR A 85 4.53 7.52 -11.59
C THR A 85 3.74 6.27 -11.23
N ASN A 86 3.68 5.26 -12.12
CA ASN A 86 2.89 4.05 -11.90
C ASN A 86 3.70 2.95 -11.22
N VAL A 87 4.88 2.63 -11.77
CA VAL A 87 5.71 1.51 -11.30
C VAL A 87 6.06 1.63 -9.82
N PRO A 88 6.50 2.80 -9.29
CA PRO A 88 6.92 2.90 -7.90
C PRO A 88 5.75 2.70 -6.93
N VAL A 89 4.55 3.16 -7.28
CA VAL A 89 3.35 3.02 -6.43
C VAL A 89 2.94 1.56 -6.30
N VAL A 90 2.78 0.86 -7.44
CA VAL A 90 2.36 -0.55 -7.45
C VAL A 90 3.45 -1.44 -6.84
N ALA A 91 4.73 -1.16 -7.11
CA ALA A 91 5.83 -1.89 -6.52
C ALA A 91 5.89 -1.74 -4.99
N ALA A 92 5.68 -0.52 -4.47
CA ALA A 92 5.62 -0.29 -3.03
C ALA A 92 4.43 -1.00 -2.36
N GLN A 93 3.27 -1.00 -3.02
CA GLN A 93 2.09 -1.76 -2.56
C GLN A 93 2.36 -3.27 -2.49
N ALA A 94 2.91 -3.85 -3.57
CA ALA A 94 3.30 -5.26 -3.59
C ALA A 94 4.35 -5.58 -2.51
N ALA A 95 5.35 -4.73 -2.33
CA ALA A 95 6.38 -4.91 -1.31
C ALA A 95 5.79 -4.92 0.12
N ARG A 96 4.87 -3.99 0.41
CA ARG A 96 4.14 -3.96 1.68
C ARG A 96 3.37 -5.27 1.90
N PHE A 97 2.54 -5.69 0.94
CA PHE A 97 1.73 -6.91 1.10
C PHE A 97 2.59 -8.16 1.24
N ARG A 98 3.72 -8.24 0.53
CA ARG A 98 4.70 -9.33 0.68
C ARG A 98 5.32 -9.37 2.07
N SER A 99 5.74 -8.21 2.59
CA SER A 99 6.28 -8.09 3.95
C SER A 99 5.25 -8.53 5.00
N ARG A 100 4.02 -8.01 4.90
CA ARG A 100 2.94 -8.36 5.84
C ARG A 100 2.54 -9.84 5.76
N LEU A 101 2.48 -10.42 4.56
CA LEU A 101 2.28 -11.85 4.37
C LEU A 101 3.35 -12.67 5.10
N GLY A 102 4.60 -12.22 5.09
CA GLY A 102 5.70 -12.85 5.81
C GLY A 102 5.44 -13.00 7.31
N PHE A 103 4.89 -11.96 7.97
CA PHE A 103 4.53 -12.05 9.39
C PHE A 103 3.47 -13.13 9.65
N TRP A 104 2.46 -13.22 8.78
CA TRP A 104 1.38 -14.19 8.95
C TRP A 104 1.81 -15.62 8.64
N VAL A 105 2.63 -15.82 7.62
CA VAL A 105 3.21 -17.14 7.32
C VAL A 105 4.11 -17.60 8.45
N ALA A 106 4.95 -16.72 9.00
CA ALA A 106 5.76 -17.03 10.17
C ALA A 106 4.87 -17.44 11.36
N ARG A 107 3.77 -16.71 11.58
CA ARG A 107 2.83 -17.03 12.67
C ARG A 107 2.13 -18.38 12.49
N VAL A 108 1.78 -18.76 11.25
CA VAL A 108 1.24 -20.10 10.98
C VAL A 108 2.26 -21.16 11.39
N HIS A 109 3.51 -21.02 10.95
CA HIS A 109 4.57 -21.97 11.30
C HIS A 109 4.89 -22.05 12.79
N GLU A 110 4.75 -20.96 13.55
CA GLU A 110 4.92 -20.96 15.01
C GLU A 110 3.82 -21.72 15.77
N LEU A 111 2.64 -21.88 15.15
CA LEU A 111 1.46 -22.48 15.76
C LEU A 111 1.19 -23.92 15.31
N GLU A 112 1.95 -24.41 14.31
CA GLU A 112 1.99 -25.81 13.86
C GLU A 112 2.79 -26.68 14.83
#